data_AF-A0A6D2JT11-F1
#
_entry.id   AF-A0A6D2JT11-F1
#
_cell.length_a   1.000
_cell.length_b   1.000
_cell.length_c   1.000
_cell.angle_alpha   90.00
_cell.angle_beta   90.00
_cell.angle_gamma   90.00
#
_symmetry.space_group_name_H-M   'P 1'
#
loop_
_entity.id
_entity.type
_entity.pdbx_description
1 polymer ?
#
loop_
_entity_poly.entity_id
_entity_poly.type
_entity_poly.pdbx_seq_one_letter_code
_entity_poly.pdbx_strand_id
1 'polypeptide(L)'
;MFHGLPSEDPIDHLDEFDRLCDLTKINGVSEDAIKLRLFPMSLADKAHQWEKSLPHGTITTWDECKKAFLAKFFSTGRTAKLRGEISSFIQRNNETFAEAWERFKGLHKSVPTPWIQQ
;
A
#
# COMPACT_ATOMS: atom_id res chain seq x y z
N MET A 1 -9.81 7.77 8.05
CA MET A 1 -10.43 6.63 7.34
C MET A 1 -10.09 6.75 5.87
N PHE A 2 -9.91 5.62 5.18
CA PHE A 2 -9.63 5.56 3.75
C PHE A 2 -10.91 5.30 2.97
N HIS A 3 -11.24 6.16 2.00
CA HIS A 3 -12.50 6.14 1.27
C HIS A 3 -12.39 5.46 -0.09
N GLY A 4 -11.17 5.29 -0.61
CA GLY A 4 -10.90 4.79 -1.96
C GLY A 4 -10.96 5.89 -3.02
N LEU A 5 -10.57 7.12 -2.67
CA LEU A 5 -10.48 8.26 -3.58
C LEU A 5 -9.15 8.28 -4.34
N PRO A 6 -9.08 8.85 -5.56
CA PRO A 6 -7.83 8.94 -6.32
C PRO A 6 -6.72 9.75 -5.64
N SER A 7 -7.10 10.67 -4.74
CA SER A 7 -6.17 11.51 -3.98
C SER A 7 -5.58 10.82 -2.75
N GLU A 8 -6.13 9.66 -2.33
CA GLU A 8 -5.65 8.93 -1.17
C GLU A 8 -4.51 7.98 -1.57
N ASP A 9 -3.48 7.92 -0.73
CA ASP A 9 -2.40 6.94 -0.87
C ASP A 9 -2.69 5.69 -0.01
N PRO A 10 -2.91 4.51 -0.63
CA PRO A 10 -3.16 3.29 0.12
C PRO A 10 -1.91 2.81 0.87
N ILE A 11 -0.70 3.21 0.48
CA ILE A 11 0.53 2.87 1.21
C ILE A 11 0.59 3.66 2.52
N ASP A 12 0.42 4.99 2.44
CA ASP A 12 0.41 5.84 3.64
C ASP A 12 -0.68 5.42 4.63
N HIS A 13 -1.86 5.01 4.13
CA HIS A 13 -2.92 4.47 4.98
C HIS A 13 -2.53 3.19 5.71
N LEU A 14 -1.84 2.25 5.03
CA LEU A 14 -1.38 1.02 5.65
C LEU A 14 -0.31 1.29 6.71
N ASP A 15 0.63 2.20 6.44
CA ASP A 15 1.69 2.58 7.38
C ASP A 15 1.11 3.23 8.64
N GLU A 16 0.17 4.15 8.49
CA GLU A 16 -0.51 4.78 9.64
C GLU A 16 -1.34 3.76 10.42
N PHE A 17 -2.04 2.84 9.73
CA PHE A 17 -2.80 1.79 10.37
C PHE A 17 -1.91 0.81 11.16
N ASP A 18 -0.79 0.37 10.60
CA ASP A 18 0.19 -0.47 11.28
C ASP A 18 0.71 0.23 12.54
N ARG A 19 1.04 1.53 12.44
CA ARG A 19 1.51 2.35 13.57
C ARG A 19 0.46 2.49 14.70
N LEU A 20 -0.82 2.62 14.35
CA LEU A 20 -1.91 2.65 15.33
C LEU A 20 -2.12 1.29 16.01
N CYS A 21 -1.97 0.20 15.26
CA CYS A 21 -2.10 -1.16 15.81
C CYS A 21 -0.91 -1.55 16.69
N ASP A 22 0.28 -0.98 16.48
CA ASP A 22 1.45 -1.21 17.34
C ASP A 22 1.21 -0.81 18.80
N LEU A 23 0.27 0.12 19.04
CA LEU A 23 -0.16 0.54 20.38
C LEU A 23 -1.06 -0.50 21.07
N THR A 24 -1.61 -1.45 20.32
CA THR A 24 -2.50 -2.49 20.82
C THR A 24 -1.78 -3.83 20.92
N LYS A 25 -1.31 -4.18 22.12
CA LYS A 25 -0.85 -5.54 22.43
C LYS A 25 -1.79 -6.20 23.41
N ILE A 26 -2.35 -7.34 23.01
CA ILE A 26 -3.23 -8.16 23.85
C ILE A 26 -2.58 -9.53 23.98
N ASN A 27 -2.27 -9.93 25.21
CA ASN A 27 -1.64 -11.23 25.47
C ASN A 27 -2.55 -12.37 24.98
N GLY A 28 -1.98 -13.30 24.21
CA GLY A 28 -2.67 -14.49 23.72
C GLY A 28 -3.51 -14.29 22.46
N VAL A 29 -3.52 -13.09 21.86
CA VAL A 29 -4.17 -12.84 20.55
C VAL A 29 -3.08 -12.57 19.51
N SER A 30 -3.20 -13.17 18.31
CA SER A 30 -2.25 -12.89 17.23
C SER A 30 -2.41 -11.47 16.71
N GLU A 31 -1.29 -10.84 16.34
CA GLU A 31 -1.28 -9.50 15.75
C GLU A 31 -2.13 -9.44 14.48
N ASP A 32 -2.05 -10.47 13.64
CA ASP A 32 -2.89 -10.63 12.45
C ASP A 32 -4.39 -10.60 12.80
N ALA A 33 -4.83 -11.31 13.84
CA ALA A 33 -6.23 -11.32 14.23
C ALA A 33 -6.71 -9.95 14.71
N ILE A 34 -5.86 -9.20 15.42
CA ILE A 34 -6.15 -7.82 15.85
C ILE A 34 -6.25 -6.91 14.62
N LYS A 35 -5.23 -6.91 13.76
CA LYS A 35 -5.18 -6.06 12.56
C LYS A 35 -6.34 -6.34 11.61
N LEU A 36 -6.63 -7.61 11.32
CA LEU A 36 -7.76 -7.99 10.47
C LEU A 36 -9.11 -7.61 11.07
N ARG A 37 -9.26 -7.64 12.40
CA ARG A 37 -10.49 -7.21 13.06
C ARG A 37 -10.68 -5.69 13.01
N LEU A 38 -9.59 -4.93 13.15
CA LEU A 38 -9.62 -3.47 13.21
C LEU A 38 -9.63 -2.81 11.82
N PHE A 39 -9.03 -3.45 10.82
CA PHE A 39 -8.85 -2.86 9.50
C PHE A 39 -10.16 -2.38 8.85
N PRO A 40 -11.29 -3.11 8.91
CA PRO A 40 -12.56 -2.64 8.38
C PRO A 40 -13.06 -1.32 9.01
N MET A 41 -12.67 -1.01 10.25
CA MET A 41 -12.99 0.24 10.94
C MET A 41 -12.17 1.43 10.41
N SER A 42 -11.07 1.15 9.72
CA SER A 42 -10.23 2.18 9.08
C SER A 42 -10.74 2.60 7.70
N LEU A 43 -11.74 1.88 7.15
CA LEU A 43 -12.24 2.05 5.79
C LEU A 43 -13.61 2.72 5.75
N ALA A 44 -13.87 3.49 4.70
CA ALA A 44 -15.14 4.13 4.40
C ALA A 44 -15.51 3.95 2.91
N ASP A 45 -16.76 4.27 2.57
CA ASP A 45 -17.28 4.34 1.20
C ASP A 45 -16.84 3.18 0.28
N LYS A 46 -16.12 3.48 -0.81
CA LYS A 46 -15.73 2.49 -1.82
C LYS A 46 -14.78 1.44 -1.23
N ALA A 47 -13.94 1.84 -0.29
CA ALA A 47 -13.02 0.92 0.39
C ALA A 47 -13.77 -0.06 1.29
N HIS A 48 -14.71 0.45 2.08
CA HIS A 48 -15.52 -0.40 2.95
C HIS A 48 -16.46 -1.32 2.15
N GLN A 49 -17.00 -0.85 1.02
CA GLN A 49 -17.80 -1.69 0.10
C GLN A 49 -16.97 -2.81 -0.53
N TRP A 50 -15.72 -2.52 -0.93
CA TRP A 50 -14.81 -3.53 -1.45
C TRP A 50 -14.50 -4.59 -0.39
N GLU A 51 -14.18 -4.19 0.84
CA GLU A 51 -13.86 -5.13 1.92
C GLU A 51 -15.02 -6.11 2.16
N LYS A 52 -16.25 -5.59 2.22
CA LYS A 52 -17.48 -6.41 2.34
C LYS A 52 -17.74 -7.34 1.15
N SER A 53 -17.17 -7.06 -0.02
CA SER A 53 -17.32 -7.89 -1.21
C SER A 53 -16.37 -9.09 -1.26
N LEU A 54 -15.38 -9.14 -0.36
CA LEU A 54 -14.40 -10.22 -0.31
C LEU A 54 -15.06 -11.52 0.19
N PRO A 55 -14.78 -12.67 -0.42
CA PRO A 55 -15.37 -13.92 0.05
C PRO A 55 -14.85 -14.28 1.45
N HIS A 56 -15.75 -14.76 2.32
CA HIS A 56 -15.40 -15.15 3.68
C HIS A 56 -14.27 -16.19 3.72
N GLY A 57 -13.31 -16.00 4.61
CA GLY A 57 -12.20 -16.94 4.82
C GLY A 57 -11.10 -16.88 3.76
N THR A 58 -11.16 -15.95 2.79
CA THR A 58 -10.10 -15.79 1.77
C THR A 58 -8.88 -15.03 2.25
N ILE A 59 -9.04 -14.21 3.29
CA ILE A 59 -7.96 -13.43 3.90
C ILE A 59 -7.89 -13.88 5.35
N THR A 60 -6.78 -14.50 5.71
CA THR A 60 -6.53 -15.06 7.05
C THR A 60 -5.32 -14.45 7.74
N THR A 61 -4.46 -13.77 6.98
CA THR A 61 -3.27 -13.08 7.48
C THR A 61 -3.30 -11.59 7.14
N TRP A 62 -2.55 -10.79 7.89
CA TRP A 62 -2.45 -9.35 7.61
C TRP A 62 -1.76 -9.07 6.26
N ASP A 63 -0.77 -9.89 5.89
CA ASP A 63 -0.06 -9.77 4.62
C ASP A 63 -0.98 -10.00 3.40
N GLU A 64 -1.86 -11.01 3.45
CA GLU A 64 -2.89 -11.23 2.43
C GLU A 64 -3.83 -10.03 2.30
N CYS A 65 -4.22 -9.42 3.43
CA CYS A 65 -5.05 -8.22 3.44
C CYS A 65 -4.37 -7.05 2.73
N LYS A 66 -3.12 -6.77 3.08
CA LYS A 66 -2.31 -5.71 2.45
C LYS A 66 -2.19 -5.91 0.94
N LYS A 67 -1.89 -7.13 0.51
CA LYS A 67 -1.79 -7.49 -0.91
C LYS A 67 -3.10 -7.25 -1.66
N ALA A 68 -4.23 -7.73 -1.11
CA ALA A 68 -5.54 -7.54 -1.72
C ALA A 68 -5.95 -6.06 -1.79
N PHE A 69 -5.71 -5.31 -0.71
CA PHE A 69 -6.01 -3.89 -0.62
C PHE A 69 -5.20 -3.08 -1.64
N LEU A 70 -3.89 -3.32 -1.72
CA LEU A 70 -3.03 -2.66 -2.69
C LEU A 70 -3.40 -3.07 -4.12
N ALA A 71 -3.70 -4.34 -4.38
CA ALA A 71 -4.16 -4.75 -5.72
C ALA A 71 -5.46 -4.04 -6.15
N LYS A 72 -6.34 -3.72 -5.21
CA LYS A 72 -7.60 -3.01 -5.49
C LYS A 72 -7.44 -1.51 -5.66
N PHE A 73 -6.74 -0.86 -4.72
CA PHE A 73 -6.72 0.61 -4.61
C PHE A 73 -5.45 1.23 -5.15
N PHE A 74 -4.37 0.48 -5.28
CA PHE A 74 -3.21 0.94 -6.03
C PHE A 74 -3.52 0.85 -7.52
N SER A 75 -3.96 1.97 -8.10
CA SER A 75 -4.46 2.00 -9.47
C SER A 75 -3.41 1.54 -10.47
N THR A 76 -3.84 0.78 -11.48
CA THR A 76 -3.03 0.43 -12.66
C THR A 76 -2.45 1.67 -13.35
N GLY A 77 -3.14 2.81 -13.29
CA GLY A 77 -2.65 4.11 -13.78
C GLY A 77 -1.47 4.67 -12.98
N ARG A 78 -1.46 4.52 -11.64
CA ARG A 78 -0.29 4.87 -10.81
C ARG A 78 0.87 3.94 -11.13
N THR A 79 0.63 2.64 -11.23
CA THR A 79 1.64 1.65 -11.63
C THR A 79 2.21 1.93 -13.02
N ALA A 80 1.37 2.26 -14.01
CA ALA A 80 1.80 2.59 -15.37
C ALA A 80 2.62 3.88 -15.42
N LYS A 81 2.21 4.91 -14.67
CA LYS A 81 2.96 6.16 -14.54
C LYS A 81 4.33 5.92 -13.89
N LEU A 82 4.39 5.21 -12.76
CA LEU A 82 5.64 4.86 -12.08
C LEU A 82 6.56 4.03 -12.98
N ARG A 83 6.03 3.01 -13.68
CA ARG A 83 6.79 2.25 -14.67
C ARG A 83 7.32 3.15 -15.80
N GLY A 84 6.50 4.06 -16.31
CA GLY A 84 6.91 5.05 -17.30
C GLY A 84 8.03 5.96 -16.80
N GLU A 85 7.94 6.47 -15.57
CA GLU A 85 8.96 7.32 -14.93
C GLU A 85 10.27 6.56 -14.69
N ILE A 86 10.19 5.27 -14.32
CA ILE A 86 11.37 4.40 -14.16
C ILE A 86 12.01 4.11 -15.52
N SER A 87 11.23 3.70 -16.52
CA SER A 87 11.74 3.38 -17.87
C SER A 87 12.30 4.58 -18.62
N SER A 88 11.78 5.79 -18.34
CA SER A 88 12.28 7.04 -18.92
C SER A 88 13.26 7.78 -18.01
N PHE A 89 13.71 7.15 -16.92
CA PHE A 89 14.61 7.79 -15.97
C PHE A 89 15.95 8.11 -16.63
N ILE A 90 16.28 9.40 -16.63
CA ILE A 90 17.59 9.91 -17.06
C ILE A 90 18.17 10.80 -15.96
N GLN A 91 19.48 10.72 -15.77
CA GLN A 91 20.20 11.70 -14.96
C GLN A 91 20.07 13.08 -15.63
N ARG A 92 19.65 14.08 -14.85
CA ARG A 92 19.53 15.47 -15.31
C ARG A 92 20.91 16.12 -15.42
N ASN A 93 21.06 17.07 -16.36
CA ASN A 93 22.33 17.76 -16.59
C ASN A 93 22.86 18.55 -15.38
N ASN A 94 21.99 18.89 -14.42
CA ASN A 94 22.30 19.68 -13.23
C ASN A 94 22.24 18.87 -11.93
N GLU A 95 22.13 17.54 -11.98
CA GLU A 95 22.18 16.69 -10.79
C GLU A 95 23.44 15.80 -10.81
N THR A 96 24.03 15.61 -9.64
CA THR A 96 25.09 14.63 -9.43
C THR A 96 24.55 13.20 -9.54
N PHE A 97 25.44 12.24 -9.75
CA PHE A 97 25.06 10.82 -9.73
C PHE A 97 24.37 10.42 -8.41
N ALA A 98 24.85 10.96 -7.27
CA ALA A 98 24.29 10.65 -5.97
C ALA A 98 22.83 11.14 -5.85
N GLU A 99 22.56 12.36 -6.32
CA GLU A 99 21.20 12.93 -6.33
C GLU A 99 20.27 12.16 -7.27
N ALA A 100 20.75 11.79 -8.47
CA ALA A 100 20.00 10.95 -9.40
C ALA A 100 19.67 9.57 -8.76
N TRP A 101 20.64 8.98 -8.05
CA TRP A 101 20.45 7.69 -7.39
C TRP A 101 19.43 7.74 -6.25
N GLU A 102 19.44 8.79 -5.42
CA GLU A 102 18.39 8.97 -4.40
C GLU A 102 17.00 9.11 -5.02
N ARG A 103 16.90 9.86 -6.12
CA ARG A 103 15.64 10.07 -6.86
C ARG A 103 15.11 8.75 -7.42
N PHE A 104 15.99 7.93 -8.01
CA PHE A 104 15.65 6.60 -8.50
C PHE A 104 15.18 5.66 -7.38
N LYS A 105 15.88 5.65 -6.23
CA LYS A 105 15.46 4.86 -5.06
C LYS A 105 14.10 5.30 -4.52
N GLY A 106 13.79 6.60 -4.56
CA GLY A 106 12.47 7.13 -4.22
C GLY A 106 11.37 6.53 -5.10
N LEU A 107 11.55 6.56 -6.43
CA LEU A 107 10.62 5.97 -7.39
C LEU A 107 10.41 4.47 -7.17
N HIS A 108 11.49 3.73 -6.88
CA HIS A 108 11.41 2.30 -6.62
C HIS A 108 10.64 1.97 -5.33
N LYS A 109 10.76 2.79 -4.28
CA LYS A 109 9.99 2.62 -3.03
C LYS A 109 8.51 2.91 -3.20
N SER A 110 8.14 3.77 -4.14
CA SER A 110 6.75 4.10 -4.46
C SER A 110 6.04 3.02 -5.28
N VAL A 111 6.74 2.00 -5.77
CA VAL A 111 6.14 0.84 -6.43
C VAL A 111 5.93 -0.27 -5.39
N PRO A 112 4.69 -0.77 -5.21
CA PRO A 112 4.47 -1.90 -4.32
C PRO A 112 5.24 -3.13 -4.82
N THR A 113 5.93 -3.81 -3.91
CA THR A 113 6.83 -4.95 -4.18
C THR A 113 6.26 -6.06 -5.10
N PRO A 114 4.95 -6.38 -5.12
CA PRO A 114 4.40 -7.36 -6.08
C PRO A 114 4.55 -7.00 -7.57
N TRP A 115 4.92 -5.76 -7.90
CA TRP A 115 4.93 -5.25 -9.29
C TRP A 115 6.33 -5.01 -9.87
N ILE A 116 7.39 -5.30 -9.09
CA ILE A 116 8.80 -5.04 -9.43
C ILE A 116 9.40 -6.16 -10.28
N GLN A 117 8.70 -7.28 -10.46
CA GLN A 117 9.14 -8.40 -11.30
C GLN A 117 8.02 -8.88 -12.23
N GLN A 118 7.90 -8.25 -13.39
CA GLN A 118 7.41 -8.85 -14.65
C GLN A 118 8.22 -8.29 -15.81
#